data_AF-A0AA40RYR9-F1
#
_entry.id   AF-A0AA40RYR9-F1
#
_cell.length_a   1.000
_cell.length_b   1.000
_cell.length_c   1.000
_cell.angle_alpha   90.00
_cell.angle_beta   90.00
_cell.angle_gamma   90.00
#
_symmetry.space_group_name_H-M   'P 1'
#
loop_
_entity.id
_entity.type
_entity.pdbx_description
1 polymer ?
#
loop_
_entity_poly.entity_id
_entity_poly.type
_entity_poly.pdbx_seq_one_letter_code
_entity_poly.pdbx_strand_id
1 'polypeptide(L)'
;ILFTTTGQYFAQPVVGKVANSVGAGDSMIAGFVGTWLTTGDVMASFRMAVASGTATAFSDDIATQAKINAVYEQVIVTPYDM
;
A
#
# COMPACT_ATOMS: atom_id res chain seq x y z
N ILE A 1 1.33 -7.00 -6.21
CA ILE A 1 2.04 -8.25 -5.87
C ILE A 1 3.41 -7.87 -5.33
N LEU A 2 3.87 -8.53 -4.27
CA LEU A 2 5.24 -8.45 -3.77
C LEU A 2 5.95 -9.75 -4.10
N PHE A 3 7.13 -9.66 -4.70
CA PHE A 3 8.01 -10.79 -4.95
C PHE A 3 9.18 -10.73 -3.97
N THR A 4 9.46 -11.82 -3.27
CA THR A 4 10.64 -11.97 -2.41
C THR A 4 11.39 -13.24 -2.81
N THR A 5 12.57 -13.46 -2.22
CA THR A 5 13.32 -14.71 -2.39
C THR A 5 12.63 -15.92 -1.76
N THR A 6 11.65 -15.70 -0.89
CA THR A 6 10.98 -16.74 -0.09
C THR A 6 9.52 -16.97 -0.49
N GLY A 7 8.96 -16.15 -1.37
CA GLY A 7 7.58 -16.32 -1.82
C GLY A 7 7.03 -15.13 -2.59
N GLN A 8 5.77 -15.24 -2.96
CA GLN A 8 5.00 -14.20 -3.61
C GLN A 8 3.80 -13.87 -2.73
N TYR A 9 3.45 -12.58 -2.66
CA TYR A 9 2.36 -12.12 -1.83
C TYR A 9 1.44 -11.21 -2.62
N PHE A 10 0.14 -11.43 -2.46
CA PHE A 10 -0.90 -10.65 -3.11
C PHE A 10 -1.62 -9.80 -2.06
N ALA A 11 -1.68 -8.50 -2.29
CA ALA A 11 -2.55 -7.61 -1.53
C ALA A 11 -3.93 -7.62 -2.20
N GLN A 12 -4.95 -8.03 -1.45
CA GLN A 12 -6.33 -8.00 -1.94
C GLN A 12 -6.72 -6.55 -2.23
N PRO A 13 -7.47 -6.29 -3.32
CA PRO A 13 -7.92 -4.94 -3.62
C PRO A 13 -8.80 -4.38 -2.50
N VAL A 14 -8.43 -3.22 -1.95
CA VAL A 14 -9.35 -2.46 -1.10
C VAL A 14 -10.35 -1.77 -2.01
N VAL A 15 -11.64 -2.04 -1.81
CA VAL A 15 -12.71 -1.55 -2.69
C VAL A 15 -13.18 -0.18 -2.22
N GLY A 16 -13.22 0.78 -3.15
CA GLY A 16 -13.67 2.14 -2.89
C GLY A 16 -13.82 2.95 -4.18
N LYS A 17 -14.35 4.16 -4.06
CA LYS A 17 -14.46 5.08 -5.19
C LYS A 17 -13.11 5.75 -5.44
N VAL A 18 -12.55 5.58 -6.63
CA VAL A 18 -11.39 6.34 -7.09
C VAL A 18 -11.82 7.79 -7.31
N ALA A 19 -11.12 8.72 -6.68
CA ALA A 19 -11.31 10.15 -6.84
C ALA A 19 -10.32 10.71 -7.88
N ASN A 20 -9.03 10.44 -7.67
CA ASN A 20 -7.94 10.84 -8.56
C ASN A 20 -6.79 9.83 -8.46
N SER A 21 -6.24 9.35 -9.57
CA SER A 21 -5.13 8.38 -9.58
C SER A 21 -3.74 9.00 -9.65
N VAL A 22 -3.64 10.32 -9.90
CA VAL A 22 -2.35 11.02 -9.99
C VAL A 22 -1.62 10.92 -8.65
N GLY A 23 -0.34 10.54 -8.68
CA GLY A 23 0.49 10.41 -7.48
C GLY A 23 0.26 9.14 -6.64
N ALA A 24 -0.69 8.26 -7.00
CA ALA A 24 -0.94 7.02 -6.27
C ALA A 24 0.27 6.07 -6.32
N GLY A 25 0.94 5.96 -7.47
CA GLY A 25 2.17 5.16 -7.62
C GLY A 25 3.33 5.71 -6.80
N ASP A 26 3.53 7.03 -6.82
CA ASP A 26 4.58 7.68 -6.03
C ASP A 26 4.31 7.53 -4.52
N SER A 27 3.04 7.65 -4.11
CA SER A 27 2.61 7.43 -2.72
C SER A 27 2.85 5.98 -2.29
N MET A 28 2.64 5.00 -3.18
CA MET A 28 2.95 3.60 -2.91
C MET A 28 4.45 3.41 -2.66
N ILE A 29 5.31 3.99 -3.51
CA ILE A 29 6.78 3.92 -3.35
C ILE A 29 7.21 4.61 -2.05
N ALA A 30 6.68 5.80 -1.77
CA ALA A 30 6.97 6.55 -0.55
C ALA A 30 6.58 5.76 0.71
N GLY A 31 5.40 5.13 0.71
CA GLY A 31 4.95 4.25 1.80
C GLY A 31 5.88 3.05 1.99
N PHE A 32 6.29 2.39 0.91
CA PHE A 32 7.20 1.25 0.98
C PHE A 32 8.56 1.65 1.57
N VAL A 33 9.19 2.66 0.99
CA VAL A 33 10.56 3.10 1.33
C VAL A 33 10.59 3.69 2.73
N GLY A 34 9.61 4.53 3.10
CA GLY A 34 9.53 5.14 4.42
C GLY A 34 9.43 4.10 5.54
N THR A 35 8.55 3.11 5.37
CA THR A 35 8.44 2.01 6.34
C THR A 35 9.68 1.12 6.35
N TRP A 36 10.28 0.84 5.17
CA TRP A 36 11.48 0.00 5.09
C TRP A 36 12.67 0.62 5.81
N LEU A 37 12.92 1.90 5.57
CA LEU A 37 14.02 2.64 6.23
C LEU A 37 13.86 2.70 7.75
N THR A 38 12.62 2.64 8.24
CA THR A 38 12.32 2.71 9.67
C THR A 38 12.36 1.34 10.35
N THR A 39 11.96 0.27 9.65
CA THR A 39 11.65 -1.03 10.28
C THR A 39 12.48 -2.20 9.74
N GLY A 40 12.95 -2.13 8.49
CA GLY A 40 13.53 -3.27 7.78
C GLY A 40 12.54 -4.43 7.53
N ASP A 41 11.23 -4.23 7.73
CA ASP A 41 10.22 -5.26 7.54
C ASP A 41 9.54 -5.09 6.17
N VAL A 42 9.84 -6.01 5.26
CA VAL A 42 9.33 -6.00 3.88
C VAL A 42 7.81 -6.16 3.81
N MET A 43 7.21 -6.91 4.72
CA MET A 43 5.77 -7.16 4.75
C MET A 43 5.02 -5.96 5.33
N ALA A 44 5.57 -5.33 6.37
CA ALA A 44 5.06 -4.05 6.86
C ALA A 44 5.16 -2.97 5.78
N SER A 45 6.30 -2.88 5.08
CA SER A 45 6.50 -1.96 3.96
C SER A 45 5.51 -2.18 2.83
N PHE A 46 5.24 -3.45 2.45
CA PHE A 46 4.27 -3.74 1.40
C PHE A 46 2.84 -3.36 1.79
N ARG A 47 2.44 -3.62 3.04
CA ARG A 47 1.12 -3.17 3.55
C ARG A 47 0.99 -1.65 3.52
N MET A 48 2.02 -0.93 3.97
CA MET A 48 2.01 0.53 3.94
C MET A 48 2.01 1.07 2.52
N ALA A 49 2.76 0.46 1.60
CA ALA A 49 2.78 0.84 0.20
C ALA A 49 1.38 0.78 -0.44
N VAL A 50 0.68 -0.34 -0.24
CA VAL A 50 -0.69 -0.54 -0.72
C VAL A 50 -1.62 0.49 -0.09
N ALA A 51 -1.54 0.68 1.24
CA ALA A 51 -2.36 1.66 1.94
C ALA A 51 -2.17 3.08 1.42
N SER A 52 -0.92 3.53 1.25
CA SER A 52 -0.58 4.87 0.76
C SER A 52 -1.04 5.09 -0.67
N GLY A 53 -0.78 4.14 -1.58
CA GLY A 53 -1.20 4.26 -2.97
C GLY A 53 -2.72 4.27 -3.11
N THR A 54 -3.40 3.35 -2.43
CA THR A 54 -4.87 3.27 -2.47
C THR A 54 -5.54 4.46 -1.79
N ALA A 55 -5.01 4.96 -0.66
CA ALA A 55 -5.53 6.15 -0.02
C ALA A 55 -5.42 7.39 -0.91
N THR A 56 -4.30 7.56 -1.61
CA THR A 56 -4.13 8.65 -2.59
C THR A 56 -5.12 8.48 -3.75
N ALA A 57 -5.30 7.25 -4.27
CA ALA A 57 -6.31 6.98 -5.30
C ALA A 57 -7.75 7.34 -4.87
N PHE A 58 -8.04 7.26 -3.57
CA PHE A 58 -9.35 7.59 -2.97
C PHE A 58 -9.46 9.03 -2.47
N SER A 59 -8.48 9.88 -2.80
CA SER A 59 -8.40 11.28 -2.39
C SER A 59 -8.31 12.19 -3.62
N ASP A 60 -8.73 13.45 -3.50
CA ASP A 60 -8.66 14.40 -4.62
C ASP A 60 -7.21 14.81 -4.95
N ASP A 61 -6.32 14.70 -3.95
CA ASP A 61 -4.88 14.98 -3.99
C ASP A 61 -4.13 13.90 -3.16
N ILE A 62 -2.85 14.08 -2.87
CA ILE A 62 -2.04 13.20 -2.01
C ILE A 62 -2.75 12.96 -0.67
N ALA A 63 -2.86 11.69 -0.27
CA ALA A 63 -3.60 11.30 0.92
C ALA A 63 -2.98 11.83 2.21
N THR A 64 -3.84 12.14 3.18
CA THR A 64 -3.43 12.45 4.56
C THR A 64 -3.08 11.17 5.32
N GLN A 65 -2.24 11.29 6.36
CA GLN A 65 -1.90 10.16 7.23
C GLN A 65 -3.15 9.47 7.82
N ALA A 66 -4.19 10.22 8.19
CA ALA A 66 -5.43 9.66 8.71
C ALA A 66 -6.13 8.77 7.68
N LYS A 67 -6.15 9.19 6.40
CA LYS A 67 -6.74 8.40 5.31
C LYS A 67 -5.92 7.15 5.03
N ILE A 68 -4.59 7.26 5.04
CA ILE A 68 -3.66 6.13 4.88
C ILE A 68 -3.90 5.10 5.98
N ASN A 69 -3.98 5.52 7.24
CA ASN A 69 -4.25 4.62 8.37
C ASN A 69 -5.60 3.91 8.22
N ALA A 70 -6.65 4.64 7.81
CA ALA A 70 -7.97 4.03 7.60
C ALA A 70 -7.99 2.99 6.47
N VAL A 71 -7.19 3.18 5.42
CA VAL A 71 -7.02 2.17 4.35
C VAL A 71 -6.14 1.03 4.84
N TYR A 72 -5.09 1.31 5.61
CA TYR A 72 -4.16 0.31 6.14
C TYR A 72 -4.87 -0.80 6.92
N GLU A 73 -5.85 -0.45 7.75
CA GLU A 73 -6.69 -1.42 8.48
C GLU A 73 -7.46 -2.40 7.57
N GLN A 74 -7.62 -2.07 6.29
CA GLN A 74 -8.32 -2.88 5.29
C GLN A 74 -7.36 -3.67 4.40
N VAL A 75 -6.04 -3.46 4.51
CA VAL A 75 -5.06 -4.12 3.66
C VAL A 75 -4.84 -5.56 4.11
N ILE A 76 -5.39 -6.48 3.33
CA ILE A 76 -5.21 -7.93 3.51
C ILE A 76 -4.14 -8.40 2.53
N VAL A 77 -3.07 -8.99 3.05
CA VAL A 77 -2.01 -9.60 2.25
C VAL A 77 -2.00 -11.11 2.49
N THR A 78 -2.11 -11.88 1.42
CA THR A 78 -2.05 -13.34 1.46
C THR A 78 -0.84 -13.85 0.67
N PRO A 79 -0.31 -15.03 0.99
CA PRO A 79 0.54 -15.76 0.05
C PRO A 79 -0.16 -15.87 -1.31
N TYR A 80 0.63 -15.77 -2.38
CA TYR A 80 0.16 -15.88 -3.76
C TYR A 80 0.71 -17.17 -4.34
N ASP A 81 -0.11 -18.21 -4.31
CA ASP A 81 0.16 -19.46 -5.00
C ASP A 81 -0.40 -19.32 -6.42
N MET A 82 0.50 -19.37 -7.43
CA MET A 82 0.13 -19.40 -8.85
C MET A 82 -0.28 -20.79 -9.30
#